data_AF-A0A2I0AT38-F1
#
_entry.id   AF-A0A2I0AT38-F1
#
_cell.length_a   1.000
_cell.length_b   1.000
_cell.length_c   1.000
_cell.angle_alpha   90.00
_cell.angle_beta   90.00
_cell.angle_gamma   90.00
#
_symmetry.space_group_name_H-M   'P 1'
#
loop_
_entity.id
_entity.type
_entity.pdbx_description
1 polymer ?
#
loop_
_entity_poly.entity_id
_entity_poly.type
_entity_poly.pdbx_seq_one_letter_code
_entity_poly.pdbx_strand_id
1 'polypeptide(L)' 'MKILTKLLTQRLGSILPSIISPNQSGFVPNRIISNNILLAQEIFHHIDDNLRSGNVALKLDMKKAYDKIE' A
#
# COMPACT_ATOMS: atom_id res chain seq x y z
N MET A 1 -18.40 15.49 15.65
CA MET A 1 -17.07 14.88 15.43
C MET A 1 -16.61 14.83 13.97
N LYS A 2 -17.47 14.53 12.99
CA LYS A 2 -17.09 14.38 11.56
C LYS A 2 -16.36 15.59 10.93
N ILE A 3 -16.65 16.81 11.40
CA ILE A 3 -15.98 18.04 10.93
C ILE A 3 -14.51 18.05 11.36
N LEU A 4 -14.23 17.72 12.63
CA LEU A 4 -12.87 17.64 13.16
C LEU A 4 -12.07 16.55 12.47
N THR A 5 -12.66 15.36 12.26
CA THR A 5 -11.97 14.27 11.54
C THR A 5 -11.65 14.68 10.11
N LYS A 6 -12.59 15.34 9.40
CA LYS A 6 -12.35 15.83 8.03
C LYS A 6 -11.21 16.86 7.97
N LEU A 7 -11.16 17.78 8.94
CA LEU A 7 -10.07 18.76 9.05
C LEU A 7 -8.71 18.07 9.27
N LEU A 8 -8.66 17.08 10.15
CA LEU A 8 -7.45 16.29 10.42
C LEU A 8 -7.01 15.51 9.18
N THR A 9 -7.93 14.81 8.50
CA THR A 9 -7.62 14.06 7.28
C THR A 9 -7.06 14.98 6.18
N GLN A 10 -7.59 16.20 6.05
CA GLN A 10 -7.07 17.17 5.07
C GLN A 10 -5.63 17.60 5.39
N ARG A 11 -5.32 17.87 6.67
CA ARG A 11 -3.95 18.23 7.08
C ARG A 11 -2.98 17.06 6.90
N LEU A 12 -3.34 15.87 7.37
CA LEU A 12 -2.53 14.66 7.20
C LEU A 12 -2.34 14.31 5.73
N GLY A 13 -3.35 14.51 4.89
CA GLY A 13 -3.30 14.31 3.44
C GLY A 13 -2.17 15.09 2.75
N SER A 14 -1.83 16.28 3.25
CA SER A 14 -0.72 17.08 2.69
C SER A 14 0.67 16.54 3.03
N ILE A 15 0.80 15.80 4.13
CA ILE A 15 2.09 15.30 4.65
C ILE A 15 2.30 13.83 4.27
N LEU A 16 1.22 13.05 4.17
CA LEU A 16 1.26 11.63 3.81
C LEU A 16 2.18 11.30 2.60
N PRO A 17 2.20 12.08 1.49
CA PRO A 17 3.06 11.80 0.34
C PRO A 17 4.56 11.72 0.64
N SER A 18 5.06 12.39 1.68
CA SER A 18 6.48 12.34 2.06
C SER A 18 6.82 11.18 3.00
N ILE A 19 5.81 10.53 3.60
CA ILE A 19 6.00 9.47 4.60
C ILE A 19 5.69 8.09 4.02
N ILE A 20 4.72 8.00 3.11
CA ILE A 20 4.28 6.71 2.54
C ILE A 20 5.07 6.35 1.28
N SER A 21 5.26 5.05 1.06
CA SER A 21 5.88 4.53 -0.16
C SER A 21 5.08 4.93 -1.42
N PRO A 22 5.73 5.18 -2.57
CA PRO A 22 5.05 5.38 -3.86
C PRO A 22 4.10 4.22 -4.23
N ASN A 23 4.43 3.00 -3.79
CA ASN A 23 3.71 1.77 -4.13
C ASN A 23 2.50 1.52 -3.20
N GLN A 24 2.30 2.36 -2.19
CA GLN A 24 1.14 2.31 -1.30
C GLN A 24 -0.07 2.98 -1.96
N SER A 25 -0.90 2.21 -2.65
CA SER A 25 -2.03 2.74 -3.42
C SER A 25 -3.32 2.92 -2.61
N GLY A 26 -3.51 2.20 -1.51
CA GLY A 26 -4.74 2.21 -0.73
C GLY A 26 -5.00 3.54 -0.02
N PHE A 27 -6.23 4.06 -0.15
CA PHE A 27 -6.72 5.27 0.54
C PHE A 27 -5.92 6.56 0.26
N VAL A 28 -5.15 6.61 -0.84
CA VAL A 28 -4.42 7.80 -1.27
C VAL A 28 -5.09 8.40 -2.52
N PRO A 29 -5.45 9.70 -2.51
CA PRO A 29 -5.99 10.37 -3.69
C PRO A 29 -5.06 10.22 -4.91
N ASN A 30 -5.65 10.08 -6.10
CA ASN A 30 -4.92 9.95 -7.37
C ASN A 30 -4.03 8.70 -7.50
N ARG A 31 -4.15 7.70 -6.61
CA ARG A 31 -3.54 6.37 -6.78
C ARG A 31 -4.62 5.35 -7.12
N ILE A 32 -4.41 4.60 -8.20
CA ILE A 32 -5.40 3.66 -8.75
C ILE A 32 -4.96 2.24 -8.44
N ILE A 33 -5.92 1.37 -8.06
CA ILE A 33 -5.66 -0.04 -7.73
C ILE A 33 -4.99 -0.81 -8.87
N SER A 34 -5.28 -0.46 -10.13
CA SER A 34 -4.72 -1.09 -11.31
C SER A 34 -3.19 -1.03 -11.36
N ASN A 35 -2.58 0.03 -10.82
CA ASN A 35 -1.12 0.14 -10.75
C ASN A 35 -0.51 -0.96 -9.88
N ASN A 36 -1.17 -1.33 -8.77
CA ASN A 36 -0.70 -2.40 -7.90
C ASN A 36 -0.94 -3.78 -8.51
N ILE A 37 -1.99 -3.95 -9.31
CA ILE A 37 -2.23 -5.20 -10.07
C ILE A 37 -1.11 -5.39 -11.08
N LEU A 38 -0.78 -4.36 -11.86
CA LEU A 38 0.32 -4.39 -12.83
C LEU A 38 1.66 -4.70 -12.16
N LEU A 39 1.96 -4.01 -11.05
CA LEU A 39 3.18 -4.27 -10.28
C LEU A 39 3.24 -5.72 -9.76
N ALA A 40 2.12 -6.26 -9.27
CA ALA A 40 2.08 -7.65 -8.83
C ALA A 40 2.30 -8.61 -10.01
N GLN A 41 1.69 -8.36 -11.17
CA GLN A 41 1.91 -9.16 -12.39
C GLN A 41 3.38 -9.15 -12.82
N GLU A 42 4.04 -8.00 -12.77
CA GLU A 42 5.47 -7.86 -13.07
C GLU A 42 6.33 -8.67 -12.08
N ILE A 43 6.07 -8.56 -10.78
CA ILE A 43 6.77 -9.35 -9.75
C ILE A 43 6.58 -10.86 -9.99
N PHE A 44 5.36 -11.29 -10.29
CA PHE A 44 5.06 -12.70 -10.56
C PHE A 44 5.60 -13.18 -11.91
N HIS A 45 5.80 -12.28 -12.88
CA HIS A 45 6.43 -12.65 -14.15
C HIS A 45 7.89 -13.08 -13.96
N HIS A 46 8.59 -12.43 -13.03
CA HIS A 46 9.98 -12.73 -12.69
C HIS A 46 10.16 -13.79 -11.61
N ILE A 47 9.06 -14.36 -11.08
CA ILE A 47 9.14 -15.28 -9.94
C ILE A 47 9.79 -16.61 -10.31
N ASP A 48 9.69 -17.03 -11.58
CA ASP A 48 10.28 -18.27 -12.06
C ASP A 48 11.73 -18.10 -12.57
N ASP A 49 12.28 -16.88 -12.50
CA ASP A 49 13.65 -16.60 -12.92
C ASP A 49 14.65 -17.33 -11.99
N ASN A 50 15.61 -18.04 -12.59
CA ASN A 50 16.63 -18.80 -11.86
C ASN A 50 17.65 -17.88 -11.17
N LEU A 51 17.30 -17.40 -9.98
CA LEU A 51 18.18 -16.66 -9.08
C LEU A 51 18.93 -17.62 -8.14
N ARG A 52 20.15 -17.24 -7.73
CA ARG A 52 21.07 -18.06 -6.89
C ARG A 52 20.43 -18.61 -5.60
N SER A 53 19.35 -18.01 -5.12
CA SER A 53 18.66 -18.38 -3.88
C SER A 53 17.17 -18.67 -4.05
N GLY A 54 16.67 -18.75 -5.29
CA GLY A 54 15.23 -18.85 -5.60
C GLY A 54 14.45 -17.58 -5.28
N ASN A 55 13.19 -17.53 -5.72
CA ASN A 55 12.27 -16.40 -5.47
C ASN A 55 11.14 -16.80 -4.53
N VAL A 56 10.70 -15.86 -3.69
CA VAL A 56 9.57 -16.06 -2.77
C VAL A 56 8.68 -14.83 -2.80
N ALA A 57 7.38 -15.04 -2.99
CA ALA A 57 6.36 -14.00 -2.80
C ALA A 57 5.72 -14.14 -1.42
N LEU A 58 5.69 -13.06 -0.66
CA LEU A 58 5.06 -13.01 0.66
C LEU A 58 3.79 -12.17 0.61
N LYS A 59 2.65 -12.81 0.84
CA LYS A 59 1.36 -12.12 0.99
C LYS A 59 1.08 -11.88 2.47
N LEU A 60 1.14 -10.61 2.88
CA LEU A 60 0.83 -10.19 4.25
C LEU A 60 -0.58 -9.58 4.30
N ASP A 61 -1.40 -10.03 5.25
CA ASP A 61 -2.72 -9.47 5.54
C ASP A 61 -2.92 -9.27 7.04
N MET A 62 -3.60 -8.20 7.43
CA MET A 62 -3.82 -7.84 8.82
C MET A 62 -5.29 -8.02 9.21
N LYS A 63 -5.59 -9.07 9.99
CA LYS A 63 -6.92 -9.26 10.58
C LYS A 63 -7.27 -8.08 11.49
N LYS A 64 -8.41 -7.43 11.22
CA LYS A 64 -8.94 -6.29 12.00
C LYS A 64 -7.90 -5.18 12.18
N ALA A 65 -7.28 -4.74 11.09
CA ALA A 65 -6.18 -3.76 11.11
C ALA A 65 -6.48 -2.50 11.95
N TYR A 66 -7.72 -1.99 11.90
CA TYR A 66 -8.12 -0.81 12.68
C TYR A 66 -8.29 -1.06 14.18
N ASP A 67 -8.60 -2.30 14.60
CA ASP A 67 -8.78 -2.66 16.01
C ASP A 67 -7.43 -2.93 16.70
N LYS A 68 -6.34 -3.11 15.92
CA LYS A 68 -5.00 -3.50 16.41
C LYS A 68 -4.02 -2.33 16.52
N ILE A 69 -4.52 -1.10 16.40
CA ILE A 69 -3.71 0.10 16.59
C ILE A 69 -3.59 0.33 18.10
N GLU A 70 -2.45 -0.03 18.66
CA GLU A 70 -2.03 0.32 20.03
C GLU A 70 -1.09 1.53 20.02
#